data_AF-A0A9J7J480-F1
#
_entry.id   AF-A0A9J7J480-F1
#
_cell.length_a   1.000
_cell.length_b   1.000
_cell.length_c   1.000
_cell.angle_alpha   90.00
_cell.angle_beta   90.00
_cell.angle_gamma   90.00
#
_symmetry.space_group_name_H-M   'P 1'
#
loop_
_entity.id
_entity.type
_entity.pdbx_description
1 polymer ?
#
loop_
_entity_poly.entity_id
_entity_poly.type
_entity_poly.pdbx_seq_one_letter_code
_entity_poly.pdbx_strand_id
1 'polypeptide(L)'
;VKFVPPSSSGPAMTTSIEVMRALLSNLCYGHHLYHDELFLTKDQKSLIAVKVRKINLTVFQVSQFGGSAWEWSEKRGQYYLHQFAVEQADFNFRNPAVKQEMFEIMKFWLDKGVDGFRVDALPYLIEADPADHGGKYPDDPLSGLAQFESHQLGYTIPLYTKDLIELYDVVYEWREFIDEYNKEHGGDTRVIFSEGYANITMTMLYYGNEEGKIGAHFPFNFDFITDVSSKSNARDFVYTILKWLTYMPYGAVANWQFGNHDNNRMPTRFRHDMVDGLNSLNMML
;
A
#
# COMPACT_ATOMS: atom_id res chain seq x y z
N VAL A 1 -4.64 -15.41 8.80
CA VAL A 1 -3.89 -15.70 7.55
C VAL A 1 -3.34 -17.12 7.64
N LYS A 2 -3.81 -18.06 6.81
CA LYS A 2 -3.17 -19.38 6.65
C LYS A 2 -2.40 -19.35 5.34
N PHE A 3 -1.08 -19.43 5.43
CA PHE A 3 -0.23 -19.70 4.27
C PHE A 3 -0.57 -21.09 3.75
N VAL A 4 -1.01 -21.18 2.49
CA VAL A 4 -1.12 -22.46 1.79
C VAL A 4 0.28 -22.81 1.31
N PRO A 5 0.89 -23.91 1.78
CA PRO A 5 2.21 -24.32 1.31
C PRO A 5 2.12 -24.75 -0.17
N PRO A 6 3.22 -24.63 -0.93
CA PRO A 6 3.24 -24.98 -2.35
C PRO A 6 3.15 -26.50 -2.49
N SER A 7 1.94 -27.02 -2.63
CA SER A 7 1.73 -28.37 -3.13
C SER A 7 0.48 -28.39 -4.01
N SER A 8 0.71 -28.70 -5.29
CA SER A 8 -0.26 -28.87 -6.38
C SER A 8 -0.86 -27.61 -7.04
N SER A 9 -0.03 -26.71 -7.57
CA SER A 9 -0.45 -25.89 -8.71
C SER A 9 -0.08 -26.60 -10.02
N GLY A 10 -1.07 -27.19 -10.69
CA GLY A 10 -0.97 -27.41 -12.14
C GLY A 10 -0.79 -26.05 -12.85
N PRO A 11 -0.25 -26.01 -14.07
CA PRO A 11 0.01 -24.74 -14.74
C PRO A 11 -1.32 -24.06 -15.08
N ALA A 12 -1.63 -22.96 -14.38
CA ALA A 12 -2.71 -22.05 -14.73
C ALA A 12 -2.60 -21.57 -16.20
N MET A 13 -1.39 -21.60 -16.79
CA MET A 13 -1.12 -21.34 -18.22
C MET A 13 -1.86 -22.25 -19.22
N THR A 14 -2.50 -23.34 -18.79
CA THR A 14 -3.30 -24.20 -19.70
C THR A 14 -4.68 -23.64 -20.00
N THR A 15 -5.13 -22.69 -19.19
CA THR A 15 -6.29 -21.83 -19.41
C THR A 15 -5.74 -20.43 -19.65
N SER A 16 -6.31 -19.62 -20.55
CA SER A 16 -5.85 -18.23 -20.81
C SER A 16 -6.15 -17.28 -19.63
N ILE A 17 -5.73 -17.64 -18.42
CA ILE A 17 -5.94 -16.94 -17.15
C ILE A 17 -4.59 -16.35 -16.73
N GLU A 18 -4.56 -15.03 -16.56
CA GLU A 18 -3.43 -14.28 -15.99
C GLU A 18 -3.36 -14.43 -14.46
N VAL A 19 -2.15 -14.55 -13.92
CA VAL A 19 -1.88 -14.74 -12.49
C VAL A 19 -1.13 -13.54 -11.92
N MET A 20 -1.84 -12.76 -11.10
CA MET A 20 -1.29 -11.62 -10.35
C MET A 20 -0.85 -12.03 -8.94
N ARG A 21 0.26 -11.47 -8.45
CA ARG A 21 0.73 -11.70 -7.07
C ARG A 21 0.54 -10.46 -6.20
N ALA A 22 0.04 -10.66 -4.97
CA ALA A 22 0.02 -9.60 -3.97
C ALA A 22 1.41 -9.42 -3.35
N LEU A 23 1.90 -8.18 -3.31
CA LEU A 23 3.16 -7.78 -2.70
C LEU A 23 2.87 -6.80 -1.56
N LEU A 24 3.24 -7.19 -0.35
CA LEU A 24 3.29 -6.28 0.81
C LEU A 24 4.67 -5.63 0.81
N SER A 25 4.81 -4.47 0.18
CA SER A 25 6.10 -3.80 -0.01
C SER A 25 6.56 -3.01 1.22
N ASN A 26 5.63 -2.57 2.07
CA ASN A 26 5.95 -1.65 3.15
C ASN A 26 6.73 -2.29 4.33
N LEU A 27 6.58 -3.60 4.55
CA LEU A 27 6.91 -4.24 5.83
C LEU A 27 7.62 -5.58 5.67
N CYS A 28 8.41 -5.95 6.67
CA CYS A 28 8.92 -7.32 6.86
C CYS A 28 8.27 -7.97 8.08
N TYR A 29 7.97 -9.27 8.01
CA TYR A 29 7.49 -10.04 9.16
C TYR A 29 8.63 -10.44 10.10
N GLY A 30 8.35 -10.46 11.41
CA GLY A 30 9.23 -10.84 12.53
C GLY A 30 9.97 -12.19 12.45
N HIS A 31 9.62 -13.05 11.49
CA HIS A 31 10.23 -14.37 11.28
C HIS A 31 10.93 -14.54 9.93
N HIS A 32 11.05 -13.46 9.14
CA HIS A 32 11.78 -13.52 7.87
C HIS A 32 13.29 -13.52 8.12
N LEU A 33 14.08 -14.14 7.24
CA LEU A 33 15.55 -14.09 7.30
C LEU A 33 16.07 -12.64 7.31
N TYR A 34 15.35 -11.73 6.64
CA TYR A 34 15.58 -10.30 6.71
C TYR A 34 15.25 -9.70 8.08
N HIS A 35 14.26 -10.19 8.81
CA HIS A 35 14.07 -9.74 10.19
C HIS A 35 15.27 -10.16 11.05
N ASP A 36 15.72 -11.40 10.93
CA ASP A 36 16.85 -11.83 11.76
C ASP A 36 18.19 -11.18 11.32
N GLU A 37 18.49 -11.04 10.02
CA GLU A 37 19.72 -10.37 9.57
C GLU A 37 19.67 -8.84 9.69
N LEU A 38 18.53 -8.19 9.37
CA LEU A 38 18.35 -6.72 9.47
C LEU A 38 18.11 -6.23 10.91
N PHE A 39 17.59 -7.07 11.81
CA PHE A 39 17.30 -6.68 13.19
C PHE A 39 18.33 -7.20 14.19
N LEU A 40 19.05 -8.30 13.90
CA LEU A 40 19.91 -8.96 14.90
C LEU A 40 21.41 -8.72 14.72
N THR A 41 21.86 -8.18 13.59
CA THR A 41 23.28 -7.90 13.35
C THR A 41 23.55 -6.39 13.36
N LYS A 42 24.71 -5.95 13.86
CA LYS A 42 25.19 -4.55 13.79
C LYS A 42 26.00 -4.31 12.51
N ASP A 43 25.75 -5.07 11.45
CA ASP A 43 26.43 -4.80 10.19
C ASP A 43 25.84 -3.55 9.53
N GLN A 44 26.59 -2.93 8.63
CA GLN A 44 26.22 -1.64 8.05
C GLN A 44 24.98 -1.72 7.13
N LYS A 45 24.61 -2.92 6.66
CA LYS A 45 23.45 -3.15 5.78
C LYS A 45 22.16 -3.30 6.58
N SER A 46 22.20 -3.98 7.72
CA SER A 46 21.08 -4.15 8.66
C SER A 46 20.68 -2.85 9.36
N LEU A 47 21.66 -1.98 9.61
CA LEU A 47 21.47 -0.71 10.33
C LEU A 47 20.51 0.27 9.63
N ILE A 48 20.33 0.18 8.30
CA ILE A 48 19.71 1.21 7.46
C ILE A 48 18.37 0.74 6.86
N ALA A 49 18.04 -0.55 6.91
CA ALA A 49 16.87 -1.10 6.23
C ALA A 49 15.54 -0.85 6.96
N VAL A 50 15.58 -0.53 8.25
CA VAL A 50 14.39 -0.33 9.10
C VAL A 50 14.52 1.02 9.81
N LYS A 51 13.43 1.77 9.90
CA LYS A 51 13.43 3.08 10.56
C LYS A 51 13.53 2.91 12.07
N VAL A 52 14.54 3.54 12.68
CA VAL A 52 14.80 3.44 14.12
C VAL A 52 14.99 4.80 14.77
N ARG A 53 14.70 4.87 16.07
CA ARG A 53 14.95 6.08 16.88
C ARG A 53 15.49 5.75 18.28
N LYS A 54 16.14 6.75 18.89
CA LYS A 54 16.55 6.73 20.30
C LYS A 54 15.42 7.23 21.20
N ILE A 55 15.51 6.90 22.50
CA ILE A 55 14.49 7.16 23.52
C ILE A 55 14.08 8.64 23.52
N ASN A 56 12.84 8.89 23.12
CA ASN A 56 12.09 10.08 23.50
C ASN A 56 10.61 9.64 23.60
N LEU A 57 10.01 9.82 24.77
CA LEU A 57 8.75 9.20 25.19
C LEU A 57 7.49 9.85 24.61
N THR A 58 7.61 10.85 23.73
CA THR A 58 6.51 11.79 23.46
C THR A 58 6.01 11.81 22.02
N VAL A 59 6.51 10.95 21.13
CA VAL A 59 6.05 11.00 19.73
C VAL A 59 4.73 10.30 19.55
N PHE A 60 3.71 11.07 19.17
CA PHE A 60 2.36 10.59 18.90
C PHE A 60 2.24 10.15 17.44
N GLN A 61 2.66 8.92 17.17
CA GLN A 61 2.31 8.20 15.94
C GLN A 61 1.60 6.92 16.36
N VAL A 62 0.43 6.67 15.78
CA VAL A 62 -0.49 5.60 16.17
C VAL A 62 -0.55 4.57 15.06
N SER A 63 -0.39 3.29 15.40
CA SER A 63 -0.50 2.18 14.45
C SER A 63 -1.93 2.09 13.89
N GLN A 64 -2.07 1.64 12.64
CA GLN A 64 -3.36 1.31 12.02
C GLN A 64 -4.14 0.25 12.80
N PHE A 65 -3.46 -0.58 13.61
CA PHE A 65 -4.10 -1.58 14.48
C PHE A 65 -4.20 -1.15 15.95
N GLY A 66 -3.90 0.11 16.24
CA GLY A 66 -3.93 0.69 17.58
C GLY A 66 -2.61 0.49 18.35
N GLY A 67 -2.43 1.32 19.37
CA GLY A 67 -1.18 1.44 20.10
C GLY A 67 -0.18 2.39 19.44
N SER A 68 0.98 2.54 20.09
CA SER A 68 2.14 3.23 19.52
C SER A 68 2.55 2.58 18.20
N ALA A 69 2.91 3.36 17.19
CA ALA A 69 3.57 2.86 15.97
C ALA A 69 5.07 2.55 16.20
N TRP A 70 5.58 2.73 17.41
CA TRP A 70 6.97 2.49 17.77
C TRP A 70 7.07 1.44 18.86
N GLU A 71 7.85 0.39 18.59
CA GLU A 71 8.09 -0.72 19.51
C GLU A 71 9.57 -0.77 19.93
N TRP A 72 9.82 -1.00 21.23
CA TRP A 72 11.18 -1.08 21.76
C TRP A 72 11.82 -2.44 21.47
N SER A 73 13.03 -2.42 20.91
CA SER A 73 13.86 -3.62 20.77
C SER A 73 14.95 -3.65 21.82
N GLU A 74 14.83 -4.52 22.83
CA GLU A 74 15.85 -4.71 23.88
C GLU A 74 17.22 -5.08 23.28
N LYS A 75 17.22 -5.89 22.21
CA LYS A 75 18.45 -6.33 21.56
C LYS A 75 19.19 -5.20 20.86
N ARG A 76 18.45 -4.24 20.29
CA ARG A 76 19.01 -3.09 19.56
C ARG A 76 19.21 -1.87 20.46
N GLY A 77 18.50 -1.79 21.58
CA GLY A 77 18.44 -0.61 22.44
C GLY A 77 17.84 0.60 21.72
N GLN A 78 16.88 0.36 20.81
CA GLN A 78 16.22 1.38 19.98
C GLN A 78 14.77 1.00 19.73
N TYR A 79 13.95 2.00 19.41
CA TYR A 79 12.61 1.76 18.87
C TYR A 79 12.67 1.53 17.36
N TYR A 80 11.82 0.66 16.83
CA TYR A 80 11.55 0.51 15.39
C TYR A 80 10.11 0.90 15.06
N LEU A 81 9.90 1.35 13.83
CA LEU A 81 8.58 1.74 13.32
C LEU A 81 7.79 0.51 12.86
N HIS A 82 6.50 0.49 13.21
CA HIS A 82 5.48 -0.42 12.67
C HIS A 82 4.16 0.34 12.47
N GLN A 83 3.82 0.66 11.22
CA GLN A 83 2.55 1.32 10.88
C GLN A 83 1.36 0.38 11.07
N PHE A 84 1.59 -0.93 11.07
CA PHE A 84 0.59 -1.98 11.24
C PHE A 84 0.88 -2.79 12.51
N ALA A 85 0.84 -4.13 12.44
CA ALA A 85 1.12 -4.97 13.60
C ALA A 85 2.58 -4.83 14.05
N VAL A 86 2.84 -5.08 15.34
CA VAL A 86 4.18 -5.01 15.93
C VAL A 86 5.17 -5.91 15.17
N GLU A 87 4.71 -7.09 14.72
CA GLU A 87 5.52 -8.02 13.94
C GLU A 87 5.77 -7.58 12.49
N GLN A 88 5.16 -6.47 12.04
CA GLN A 88 5.28 -5.92 10.70
C GLN A 88 6.05 -4.60 10.77
N ALA A 89 7.37 -4.72 10.78
CA ALA A 89 8.25 -3.56 10.89
C ALA A 89 8.51 -2.91 9.52
N ASP A 90 8.50 -1.57 9.50
CA ASP A 90 8.57 -0.76 8.27
C ASP A 90 9.97 -0.68 7.69
N PHE A 91 10.04 -0.89 6.38
CA PHE A 91 11.26 -0.67 5.62
C PHE A 91 11.57 0.83 5.48
N ASN A 92 12.86 1.15 5.40
CA ASN A 92 13.30 2.50 5.06
C ASN A 92 13.45 2.67 3.56
N PHE A 93 12.39 3.09 2.87
CA PHE A 93 12.42 3.31 1.41
C PHE A 93 13.33 4.45 0.92
N ARG A 94 13.86 5.29 1.81
CA ARG A 94 14.95 6.22 1.47
C ARG A 94 16.30 5.51 1.31
N ASN A 95 16.42 4.26 1.73
CA ASN A 95 17.63 3.44 1.54
C ASN A 95 17.61 2.80 0.14
N PRO A 96 18.60 3.11 -0.73
CA PRO A 96 18.65 2.52 -2.07
C PRO A 96 18.78 0.99 -2.05
N ALA A 97 19.36 0.39 -1.01
CA ALA A 97 19.44 -1.06 -0.89
C ALA A 97 18.06 -1.72 -0.71
N VAL A 98 17.13 -1.05 -0.02
CA VAL A 98 15.74 -1.53 0.13
C VAL A 98 15.03 -1.50 -1.23
N LYS A 99 15.21 -0.41 -1.99
CA LYS A 99 14.63 -0.30 -3.34
C LYS A 99 15.18 -1.37 -4.27
N GLN A 100 16.50 -1.60 -4.23
CA GLN A 100 17.15 -2.66 -5.01
C GLN A 100 16.60 -4.05 -4.68
N GLU A 101 16.45 -4.37 -3.39
CA GLU A 101 15.87 -5.64 -2.97
C GLU A 101 14.44 -5.84 -3.50
N MET A 102 13.63 -4.78 -3.51
CA MET A 102 12.27 -4.84 -4.08
C MET A 102 12.29 -5.14 -5.58
N PHE A 103 13.24 -4.56 -6.35
CA PHE A 103 13.42 -4.93 -7.76
C PHE A 103 13.81 -6.39 -7.93
N GLU A 104 14.72 -6.92 -7.09
CA GLU A 104 15.13 -8.32 -7.15
C GLU A 104 13.98 -9.28 -6.82
N ILE A 105 13.13 -8.93 -5.84
CA ILE A 105 11.92 -9.67 -5.51
C ILE A 105 10.95 -9.66 -6.70
N MET A 106 10.65 -8.50 -7.28
CA MET A 106 9.75 -8.41 -8.43
C MET A 106 10.30 -9.22 -9.60
N LYS A 107 11.59 -9.06 -9.93
CA LYS A 107 12.26 -9.81 -10.99
C LYS A 107 12.13 -11.32 -10.77
N PHE A 108 12.41 -11.81 -9.56
CA PHE A 108 12.32 -13.23 -9.25
C PHE A 108 10.93 -13.81 -9.59
N TRP A 109 9.85 -13.08 -9.27
CA TRP A 109 8.50 -13.55 -9.57
C TRP A 109 8.14 -13.41 -11.05
N LEU A 110 8.56 -12.34 -11.71
CA LEU A 110 8.36 -12.17 -13.16
C LEU A 110 9.11 -13.27 -13.95
N ASP A 111 10.32 -13.62 -13.53
CA ASP A 111 11.11 -14.74 -14.11
C ASP A 111 10.41 -16.10 -13.91
N LYS A 112 9.54 -16.22 -12.90
CA LYS A 112 8.70 -17.40 -12.65
C LYS A 112 7.40 -17.40 -13.45
N GLY A 113 7.12 -16.33 -14.20
CA GLY A 113 5.94 -16.18 -15.05
C GLY A 113 4.70 -15.70 -14.31
N VAL A 114 4.83 -14.80 -13.33
CA VAL A 114 3.67 -14.00 -12.88
C VAL A 114 3.40 -12.88 -13.89
N ASP A 115 2.13 -12.53 -14.06
CA ASP A 115 1.67 -11.55 -15.06
C ASP A 115 1.58 -10.14 -14.48
N GLY A 116 1.94 -9.98 -13.21
CA GLY A 116 2.03 -8.69 -12.56
C GLY A 116 1.83 -8.72 -11.06
N PHE A 117 1.72 -7.52 -10.47
CA PHE A 117 1.61 -7.33 -9.04
C PHE A 117 0.43 -6.45 -8.63
N ARG A 118 -0.21 -6.80 -7.50
CA ARG A 118 -0.96 -5.87 -6.67
C ARG A 118 -0.06 -5.46 -5.52
N VAL A 119 0.22 -4.17 -5.36
CA VAL A 119 1.09 -3.68 -4.29
C VAL A 119 0.28 -2.95 -3.22
N ASP A 120 0.40 -3.45 -1.99
CA ASP A 120 -0.43 -3.10 -0.84
C ASP A 120 0.20 -1.98 0.02
N ALA A 121 -0.65 -1.27 0.77
CA ALA A 121 -0.27 -0.32 1.82
C ALA A 121 0.65 0.84 1.38
N LEU A 122 0.60 1.25 0.11
CA LEU A 122 1.49 2.29 -0.44
C LEU A 122 1.40 3.66 0.21
N PRO A 123 0.24 4.13 0.72
CA PRO A 123 0.17 5.37 1.48
C PRO A 123 1.15 5.48 2.64
N TYR A 124 1.62 4.36 3.18
CA TYR A 124 2.48 4.29 4.37
C TYR A 124 3.95 3.99 4.03
N LEU A 125 4.36 4.07 2.76
CA LEU A 125 5.70 3.69 2.32
C LEU A 125 6.81 4.61 2.88
N ILE A 126 6.47 5.89 3.09
CA ILE A 126 7.40 6.93 3.48
C ILE A 126 6.78 7.83 4.55
N GLU A 127 7.44 7.90 5.71
CA GLU A 127 7.22 8.90 6.76
C GLU A 127 8.22 10.07 6.65
N ALA A 128 7.98 11.16 7.39
CA ALA A 128 8.84 12.34 7.43
C ALA A 128 10.28 12.01 7.83
N ASP A 129 11.24 12.67 7.17
CA ASP A 129 12.65 12.51 7.46
C ASP A 129 13.04 13.32 8.71
N PRO A 130 13.64 12.72 9.75
CA PRO A 130 14.14 13.45 10.91
C PRO A 130 15.08 14.62 10.55
N ALA A 131 15.81 14.56 9.43
CA ALA A 131 16.70 15.61 8.97
C ALA A 131 15.97 16.95 8.76
N ASP A 132 14.72 16.90 8.28
CA ASP A 132 13.89 18.08 8.02
C ASP A 132 13.21 18.61 9.30
N HIS A 133 13.33 17.86 10.40
CA HIS A 133 12.65 18.11 11.67
C HIS A 133 13.63 18.17 12.86
N GLY A 134 14.83 18.72 12.63
CA GLY A 134 15.81 18.96 13.69
C GLY A 134 16.40 17.68 14.31
N GLY A 135 16.51 16.62 13.50
CA GLY A 135 17.06 15.32 13.90
C GLY A 135 16.09 14.44 14.70
N LYS A 136 14.77 14.72 14.61
CA LYS A 136 13.73 13.96 15.33
C LYS A 136 12.57 13.65 14.39
N TYR A 137 11.93 12.50 14.58
CA TYR A 137 10.64 12.25 13.94
C TYR A 137 9.60 13.23 14.51
N PRO A 138 8.87 13.97 13.67
CA PRO A 138 7.84 14.89 14.12
C PRO A 138 6.61 14.14 14.62
N ASP A 139 5.89 14.78 15.55
CA ASP A 139 4.60 14.27 16.04
C ASP A 139 3.53 14.54 14.98
N ASP A 140 2.65 13.57 14.73
CA ASP A 140 1.47 13.84 13.91
C ASP A 140 0.53 14.81 14.64
N PRO A 141 -0.12 15.75 13.93
CA PRO A 141 -1.11 16.63 14.53
C PRO A 141 -2.24 15.84 15.20
N LEU A 142 -2.75 16.34 16.32
CA LEU A 142 -3.91 15.74 16.99
C LEU A 142 -5.19 16.01 16.19
N SER A 143 -6.09 15.03 16.12
CA SER A 143 -7.40 15.19 15.47
C SER A 143 -8.36 16.10 16.27
N GLY A 144 -8.15 16.20 17.58
CA GLY A 144 -9.02 16.95 18.51
C GLY A 144 -10.36 16.25 18.81
N LEU A 145 -10.52 15.00 18.37
CA LEU A 145 -11.74 14.22 18.54
C LEU A 145 -11.76 13.52 19.90
N ALA A 146 -12.66 13.96 20.78
CA ALA A 146 -12.72 13.52 22.18
C ALA A 146 -13.02 12.02 22.38
N GLN A 147 -13.53 11.33 21.36
CA GLN A 147 -13.82 9.90 21.40
C GLN A 147 -12.57 9.01 21.24
N PHE A 148 -11.43 9.58 20.86
CA PHE A 148 -10.19 8.84 20.66
C PHE A 148 -9.18 9.14 21.77
N GLU A 149 -8.73 8.08 22.43
CA GLU A 149 -7.60 8.13 23.35
C GLU A 149 -6.26 8.00 22.60
N SER A 150 -5.15 8.30 23.27
CA SER A 150 -3.82 8.39 22.65
C SER A 150 -3.32 7.10 21.96
N HIS A 151 -3.89 5.96 22.31
CA HIS A 151 -3.55 4.66 21.75
C HIS A 151 -4.53 4.20 20.64
N GLN A 152 -5.54 5.01 20.30
CA GLN A 152 -6.58 4.64 19.35
C GLN A 152 -6.36 5.30 17.99
N LEU A 153 -6.54 4.53 16.91
CA LEU A 153 -6.52 5.06 15.55
C LEU A 153 -7.59 6.16 15.42
N GLY A 154 -7.19 7.31 14.87
CA GLY A 154 -8.02 8.51 14.81
C GLY A 154 -7.66 9.57 15.86
N TYR A 155 -6.78 9.27 16.82
CA TYR A 155 -6.24 10.27 17.73
C TYR A 155 -5.39 11.33 17.02
N THR A 156 -4.67 10.92 15.98
CA THR A 156 -3.81 11.78 15.16
C THR A 156 -4.33 11.91 13.72
N ILE A 157 -3.91 12.99 13.06
CA ILE A 157 -4.03 13.20 11.61
C ILE A 157 -2.68 12.79 11.02
N PRO A 158 -2.62 11.79 10.12
CA PRO A 158 -1.36 11.20 9.65
C PRO A 158 -0.66 12.08 8.60
N LEU A 159 -0.22 13.27 9.01
CA LEU A 159 0.42 14.26 8.14
C LEU A 159 1.85 13.87 7.76
N TYR A 160 2.58 13.32 8.72
CA TYR A 160 3.98 12.95 8.57
C TYR A 160 4.16 11.45 8.34
N THR A 161 3.06 10.69 8.31
CA THR A 161 3.08 9.22 8.29
C THR A 161 2.29 8.61 7.15
N LYS A 162 1.63 9.43 6.32
CA LYS A 162 0.81 8.95 5.21
C LYS A 162 0.81 9.93 4.03
N ASP A 163 0.80 9.38 2.81
CA ASP A 163 0.64 10.12 1.55
C ASP A 163 1.78 11.15 1.26
N LEU A 164 2.98 10.93 1.80
CA LEU A 164 4.15 11.77 1.48
C LEU A 164 4.51 11.66 0.00
N ILE A 165 4.86 12.79 -0.63
CA ILE A 165 5.00 12.88 -2.08
C ILE A 165 6.12 11.99 -2.64
N GLU A 166 7.17 11.73 -1.85
CA GLU A 166 8.28 10.88 -2.28
C GLU A 166 7.87 9.42 -2.50
N LEU A 167 6.73 8.97 -1.92
CA LEU A 167 6.28 7.59 -2.13
C LEU A 167 5.94 7.32 -3.60
N TYR A 168 5.43 8.32 -4.30
CA TYR A 168 5.02 8.17 -5.70
C TYR A 168 6.24 7.99 -6.61
N ASP A 169 7.38 8.59 -6.25
CA ASP A 169 8.64 8.35 -6.97
C ASP A 169 9.04 6.87 -6.93
N VAL A 170 8.83 6.19 -5.80
CA VAL A 170 9.07 4.74 -5.71
C VAL A 170 8.13 3.96 -6.64
N VAL A 171 6.87 4.36 -6.74
CA VAL A 171 5.90 3.73 -7.65
C VAL A 171 6.29 3.96 -9.12
N TYR A 172 6.77 5.15 -9.46
CA TYR A 172 7.28 5.45 -10.80
C TYR A 172 8.51 4.62 -11.15
N GLU A 173 9.45 4.47 -10.21
CA GLU A 173 10.62 3.59 -10.38
C GLU A 173 10.21 2.12 -10.59
N TRP A 174 9.20 1.62 -9.87
CA TRP A 174 8.68 0.27 -10.13
C TRP A 174 8.01 0.14 -11.49
N ARG A 175 7.31 1.19 -11.94
CA ARG A 175 6.72 1.19 -13.27
C ARG A 175 7.78 1.14 -14.36
N GLU A 176 8.83 1.96 -14.24
CA GLU A 176 9.97 1.98 -15.15
C GLU A 176 10.62 0.59 -15.23
N PHE A 177 10.89 -0.05 -14.09
CA PHE A 177 11.39 -1.42 -14.03
C PHE A 177 10.49 -2.43 -14.78
N ILE A 178 9.18 -2.36 -14.60
CA ILE A 178 8.24 -3.26 -15.29
C ILE A 178 8.19 -2.98 -16.80
N ASP A 179 8.24 -1.72 -17.22
CA ASP A 179 8.25 -1.34 -18.62
C ASP A 179 9.54 -1.84 -19.32
N GLU A 180 10.69 -1.71 -18.66
CA GLU A 180 11.96 -2.29 -19.12
C GLU A 180 11.87 -3.82 -19.22
N TYR A 181 11.36 -4.48 -18.18
CA TYR A 181 11.18 -5.93 -18.18
C TYR A 181 10.29 -6.39 -19.34
N ASN A 182 9.16 -5.71 -19.57
CA ASN A 182 8.24 -6.02 -20.68
C ASN A 182 8.91 -5.85 -22.04
N LYS A 183 9.71 -4.79 -22.22
CA LYS A 183 10.44 -4.53 -23.47
C LYS A 183 11.47 -5.63 -23.76
N GLU A 184 12.15 -6.13 -22.74
CA GLU A 184 13.17 -7.17 -22.88
C GLU A 184 12.56 -8.56 -23.15
N HIS A 185 11.43 -8.88 -22.53
CA HIS A 185 10.88 -10.25 -22.54
C HIS A 185 9.74 -10.44 -23.55
N GLY A 186 9.10 -9.35 -24.00
CA GLY A 186 7.94 -9.41 -24.90
C GLY A 186 6.76 -10.21 -24.33
N GLY A 187 5.89 -10.66 -25.23
CA GLY A 187 4.64 -11.33 -24.88
C GLY A 187 3.60 -10.34 -24.34
N ASP A 188 2.66 -10.85 -23.54
CA ASP A 188 1.65 -10.03 -22.91
C ASP A 188 2.26 -9.13 -21.83
N THR A 189 1.68 -7.94 -21.68
CA THR A 189 2.19 -6.90 -20.77
C THR A 189 2.03 -7.34 -19.31
N ARG A 190 3.13 -7.34 -18.55
CA ARG A 190 3.09 -7.47 -17.10
C ARG A 190 2.69 -6.16 -16.46
N VAL A 191 1.78 -6.20 -15.51
CA VAL A 191 1.14 -5.00 -14.96
C VAL A 191 1.39 -4.81 -13.47
N ILE A 192 1.20 -3.59 -12.98
CA ILE A 192 1.25 -3.26 -11.55
C ILE A 192 0.02 -2.43 -11.19
N PHE A 193 -0.70 -2.90 -10.18
CA PHE A 193 -1.86 -2.22 -9.61
C PHE A 193 -1.54 -1.79 -8.19
N SER A 194 -1.73 -0.50 -7.91
CA SER A 194 -1.42 0.08 -6.61
C SER A 194 -2.65 0.10 -5.71
N GLU A 195 -2.48 -0.23 -4.45
CA GLU A 195 -3.48 -0.03 -3.42
C GLU A 195 -3.08 1.12 -2.50
N GLY A 196 -4.03 2.04 -2.32
CA GLY A 196 -3.98 3.04 -1.28
C GLY A 196 -5.34 3.65 -1.04
N TYR A 197 -5.79 3.64 0.22
CA TYR A 197 -6.94 4.43 0.64
C TYR A 197 -6.47 5.86 0.90
N ALA A 198 -6.71 6.75 -0.06
CA ALA A 198 -6.33 8.16 0.04
C ALA A 198 -7.44 9.06 -0.54
N ASN A 199 -7.26 10.38 -0.42
CA ASN A 199 -8.15 11.31 -1.12
C ASN A 199 -7.94 11.21 -2.64
N ILE A 200 -8.92 11.67 -3.42
CA ILE A 200 -8.91 11.50 -4.89
C ILE A 200 -7.65 12.08 -5.55
N THR A 201 -7.15 13.22 -5.09
CA THR A 201 -5.95 13.86 -5.65
C THR A 201 -4.71 12.98 -5.45
N MET A 202 -4.51 12.48 -4.23
CA MET A 202 -3.42 11.57 -3.89
C MET A 202 -3.55 10.24 -4.63
N THR A 203 -4.77 9.71 -4.74
CA THR A 203 -5.03 8.49 -5.51
C THR A 203 -4.62 8.64 -6.98
N MET A 204 -4.88 9.78 -7.61
CA MET A 204 -4.54 9.98 -9.02
C MET A 204 -3.04 10.06 -9.29
N LEU A 205 -2.23 10.50 -8.31
CA LEU A 205 -0.77 10.51 -8.44
C LEU A 205 -0.18 9.11 -8.65
N TYR A 206 -0.88 8.04 -8.28
CA TYR A 206 -0.42 6.69 -8.59
C TYR A 206 -0.43 6.36 -10.09
N TYR A 207 -1.23 7.03 -10.92
CA TYR A 207 -1.15 6.88 -12.38
C TYR A 207 0.10 7.56 -12.96
N GLY A 208 0.52 8.66 -12.34
CA GLY A 208 1.54 9.55 -12.87
C GLY A 208 1.36 10.98 -12.38
N ASN A 209 2.24 11.87 -12.81
CA ASN A 209 2.21 13.29 -12.43
C ASN A 209 2.21 14.23 -13.66
N GLU A 210 2.07 15.54 -13.41
CA GLU A 210 2.05 16.56 -14.45
C GLU A 210 3.40 16.74 -15.18
N GLU A 211 4.50 16.23 -14.60
CA GLU A 211 5.84 16.24 -15.19
C GLU A 211 6.03 15.10 -16.21
N GLY A 212 5.02 14.24 -16.39
CA GLY A 212 5.05 13.12 -17.32
C GLY A 212 5.64 11.83 -16.75
N LYS A 213 5.88 11.75 -15.43
CA LYS A 213 6.19 10.47 -14.78
C LYS A 213 4.97 9.56 -14.86
N ILE A 214 5.21 8.28 -15.12
CA ILE A 214 4.15 7.27 -15.26
C ILE A 214 4.29 6.29 -14.10
N GLY A 215 3.18 6.01 -13.43
CA GLY A 215 3.10 5.08 -12.31
C GLY A 215 2.35 3.81 -12.64
N ALA A 216 1.60 3.32 -11.66
CA ALA A 216 0.84 2.08 -11.78
C ALA A 216 -0.09 2.09 -13.00
N HIS A 217 -0.35 0.90 -13.54
CA HIS A 217 -1.29 0.74 -14.64
C HIS A 217 -2.68 1.26 -14.24
N PHE A 218 -3.05 1.04 -12.98
CA PHE A 218 -4.04 1.84 -12.27
C PHE A 218 -3.90 1.66 -10.74
N PRO A 219 -4.26 2.67 -9.94
CA PRO A 219 -4.64 2.49 -8.54
C PRO A 219 -6.04 1.90 -8.42
N PHE A 220 -6.24 1.04 -7.42
CA PHE A 220 -7.57 0.48 -7.13
C PHE A 220 -8.56 1.57 -6.72
N ASN A 221 -9.74 1.52 -7.35
CA ASN A 221 -10.85 2.40 -7.04
C ASN A 221 -11.72 1.80 -5.93
N PHE A 222 -11.57 2.32 -4.72
CA PHE A 222 -12.34 1.89 -3.55
C PHE A 222 -13.59 2.73 -3.29
N ASP A 223 -14.00 3.60 -4.21
CA ASP A 223 -15.13 4.51 -3.99
C ASP A 223 -16.46 3.77 -3.68
N PHE A 224 -16.68 2.60 -4.28
CA PHE A 224 -17.84 1.74 -3.98
C PHE A 224 -17.79 1.05 -2.60
N ILE A 225 -16.66 1.17 -1.91
CA ILE A 225 -16.46 0.70 -0.54
C ILE A 225 -16.57 1.87 0.44
N THR A 226 -15.96 3.02 0.12
CA THR A 226 -15.79 4.14 1.05
C THR A 226 -16.93 5.15 1.00
N ASP A 227 -17.52 5.40 -0.17
CA ASP A 227 -18.35 6.60 -0.39
C ASP A 227 -19.83 6.27 -0.64
N VAL A 228 -20.14 5.01 -0.98
CA VAL A 228 -21.52 4.54 -1.17
C VAL A 228 -21.86 3.31 -0.34
N SER A 229 -23.12 3.23 0.08
CA SER A 229 -23.65 2.17 0.94
C SER A 229 -25.16 2.00 0.76
N SER A 230 -25.79 1.18 1.61
CA SER A 230 -27.26 1.07 1.71
C SER A 230 -28.00 2.39 1.97
N LYS A 231 -27.28 3.42 2.46
CA LYS A 231 -27.82 4.77 2.71
C LYS A 231 -27.82 5.66 1.46
N SER A 232 -27.13 5.25 0.41
CA SER A 232 -26.94 6.05 -0.79
C SER A 232 -28.16 5.98 -1.71
N ASN A 233 -28.49 7.11 -2.33
CA ASN A 233 -29.49 7.21 -3.39
C ASN A 233 -28.81 7.23 -4.78
N ALA A 234 -29.58 7.20 -5.86
CA ALA A 234 -29.05 7.14 -7.23
C ALA A 234 -28.13 8.32 -7.60
N ARG A 235 -28.34 9.52 -7.04
CA ARG A 235 -27.48 10.68 -7.29
C ARG A 235 -26.09 10.47 -6.68
N ASP A 236 -26.02 9.84 -5.52
CA ASP A 236 -24.75 9.54 -4.85
C ASP A 236 -23.94 8.53 -5.69
N PHE A 237 -24.60 7.52 -6.28
CA PHE A 237 -23.96 6.59 -7.21
C PHE A 237 -23.40 7.29 -8.44
N VAL A 238 -24.20 8.12 -9.11
CA VAL A 238 -23.76 8.87 -10.30
C VAL A 238 -22.60 9.80 -9.96
N TYR A 239 -22.68 10.53 -8.85
CA TYR A 239 -21.60 11.41 -8.40
C TYR A 239 -20.32 10.63 -8.11
N THR A 240 -20.42 9.47 -7.47
CA THR A 240 -19.28 8.60 -7.13
C THR A 240 -18.61 8.06 -8.40
N ILE A 241 -19.39 7.62 -9.38
CA ILE A 241 -18.87 7.17 -10.69
C ILE A 241 -18.16 8.32 -11.41
N LEU A 242 -18.81 9.49 -11.47
CA LEU A 242 -18.25 10.66 -12.15
C LEU A 242 -17.00 11.19 -11.43
N LYS A 243 -16.88 11.04 -10.11
CA LYS A 243 -15.69 11.45 -9.36
C LYS A 243 -14.44 10.81 -9.95
N TRP A 244 -14.40 9.48 -10.12
CA TRP A 244 -13.24 8.81 -10.70
C TRP A 244 -13.00 9.23 -12.15
N LEU A 245 -14.05 9.21 -12.98
CA LEU A 245 -13.96 9.53 -14.41
C LEU A 245 -13.55 10.98 -14.69
N THR A 246 -13.84 11.91 -13.76
CA THR A 246 -13.48 13.33 -13.89
C THR A 246 -12.03 13.58 -13.48
N TYR A 247 -11.54 12.89 -12.44
CA TYR A 247 -10.21 13.12 -11.89
C TYR A 247 -9.12 12.27 -12.54
N MET A 248 -9.47 11.12 -13.14
CA MET A 248 -8.49 10.27 -13.79
C MET A 248 -7.77 10.99 -14.94
N PRO A 249 -6.44 10.81 -15.08
CA PRO A 249 -5.71 11.46 -16.14
C PRO A 249 -6.12 10.93 -17.52
N TYR A 250 -5.97 11.77 -18.54
CA TYR A 250 -6.32 11.41 -19.91
C TYR A 250 -5.56 10.16 -20.38
N GLY A 251 -6.26 9.22 -21.00
CA GLY A 251 -5.67 7.96 -21.50
C GLY A 251 -5.47 6.88 -20.45
N ALA A 252 -5.78 7.14 -19.18
CA ALA A 252 -5.73 6.13 -18.12
C ALA A 252 -6.90 5.13 -18.21
N VAL A 253 -6.80 4.03 -17.45
CA VAL A 253 -7.79 2.95 -17.41
C VAL A 253 -8.57 3.00 -16.09
N ALA A 254 -9.88 3.21 -16.15
CA ALA A 254 -10.72 3.14 -14.96
C ALA A 254 -10.87 1.70 -14.45
N ASN A 255 -11.14 1.56 -13.15
CA ASN A 255 -11.48 0.29 -12.51
C ASN A 255 -12.50 0.54 -11.39
N TRP A 256 -13.14 -0.52 -10.90
CA TRP A 256 -14.24 -0.43 -9.93
C TRP A 256 -14.22 -1.59 -8.94
N GLN A 257 -13.94 -1.32 -7.66
CA GLN A 257 -13.87 -2.35 -6.63
C GLN A 257 -15.10 -2.32 -5.72
N PHE A 258 -15.87 -3.41 -5.70
CA PHE A 258 -17.07 -3.54 -4.86
C PHE A 258 -16.82 -4.26 -3.53
N GLY A 259 -15.61 -4.79 -3.31
CA GLY A 259 -15.22 -5.42 -2.07
C GLY A 259 -13.82 -6.03 -2.14
N ASN A 260 -13.29 -6.35 -0.97
CA ASN A 260 -12.02 -7.01 -0.74
C ASN A 260 -12.09 -7.75 0.62
N HIS A 261 -10.94 -8.13 1.16
CA HIS A 261 -10.84 -8.89 2.41
C HIS A 261 -10.78 -8.03 3.68
N ASP A 262 -10.53 -6.72 3.56
CA ASP A 262 -10.42 -5.76 4.67
C ASP A 262 -11.76 -5.10 5.01
N ASN A 263 -12.75 -5.23 4.12
CA ASN A 263 -14.04 -4.59 4.26
C ASN A 263 -15.19 -5.60 4.33
N ASN A 264 -16.29 -5.18 4.96
CA ASN A 264 -17.55 -5.93 4.94
C ASN A 264 -17.96 -6.25 3.50
N ARG A 265 -18.52 -7.45 3.28
CA ARG A 265 -18.95 -7.90 1.94
C ARG A 265 -20.00 -6.96 1.34
N MET A 266 -19.98 -6.84 0.01
CA MET A 266 -20.88 -5.96 -0.76
C MET A 266 -22.36 -6.06 -0.33
N PRO A 267 -22.99 -7.26 -0.23
CA PRO A 267 -24.41 -7.34 0.11
C PRO A 267 -24.73 -6.84 1.53
N THR A 268 -23.75 -6.90 2.44
CA THR A 268 -23.87 -6.43 3.82
C THR A 268 -23.71 -4.91 3.93
N ARG A 269 -22.84 -4.30 3.11
CA ARG A 269 -22.71 -2.83 3.05
C ARG A 269 -23.91 -2.17 2.36
N PHE A 270 -24.46 -2.86 1.36
CA PHE A 270 -25.68 -2.48 0.65
C PHE A 270 -26.87 -3.27 1.20
N ARG A 271 -27.61 -3.94 0.32
CA ARG A 271 -28.73 -4.82 0.66
C ARG A 271 -28.71 -6.04 -0.26
N HIS A 272 -29.30 -7.14 0.21
CA HIS A 272 -29.35 -8.38 -0.57
C HIS A 272 -30.09 -8.23 -1.92
N ASP A 273 -31.09 -7.34 -1.99
CA ASP A 273 -31.85 -7.04 -3.22
C ASP A 273 -31.09 -6.19 -4.24
N MET A 274 -29.89 -5.68 -3.90
CA MET A 274 -29.08 -4.85 -4.80
C MET A 274 -27.96 -5.62 -5.51
N VAL A 275 -27.74 -6.90 -5.19
CA VAL A 275 -26.55 -7.65 -5.64
C VAL A 275 -26.44 -7.71 -7.15
N ASP A 276 -27.52 -8.08 -7.85
CA ASP A 276 -27.50 -8.20 -9.31
C ASP A 276 -27.30 -6.84 -9.99
N GLY A 277 -27.90 -5.78 -9.44
CA GLY A 277 -27.72 -4.41 -9.94
C GLY A 277 -26.28 -3.91 -9.79
N LEU A 278 -25.63 -4.18 -8.65
CA LEU A 278 -24.24 -3.80 -8.39
C LEU A 278 -23.27 -4.59 -9.27
N ASN A 279 -23.49 -5.90 -9.44
CA ASN A 279 -22.69 -6.72 -10.36
C ASN A 279 -22.87 -6.27 -11.81
N SER A 280 -24.11 -5.97 -12.24
CA SER A 280 -24.38 -5.45 -13.58
C SER A 280 -23.69 -4.12 -13.81
N LEU A 281 -23.76 -3.20 -12.84
CA LEU A 281 -23.08 -1.92 -12.90
C LEU A 281 -21.56 -2.10 -13.05
N ASN A 282 -20.95 -2.98 -12.26
CA ASN A 282 -19.51 -3.26 -12.34
C ASN A 282 -19.05 -3.77 -13.71
N MET A 283 -19.88 -4.54 -14.40
CA MET A 283 -19.55 -5.12 -15.71
C MET A 283 -19.86 -4.19 -16.90
N MET A 284 -20.60 -3.09 -16.66
CA MET A 284 -21.03 -2.16 -17.71
C MET A 284 -20.30 -0.82 -17.69
N LEU A 285 -19.64 -0.47 -16.58
CA LEU A 285 -18.76 0.69 -16.48
C LEU A 285 -17.40 0.41 -17.13
#